data_AF-A0A6G3WKW8-F1
#
_entry.id   AF-A0A6G3WKW8-F1
#
_cell.length_a   1.000
_cell.length_b   1.000
_cell.length_c   1.000
_cell.angle_alpha   90.00
_cell.angle_beta   90.00
_cell.angle_gamma   90.00
#
_symmetry.space_group_name_H-M   'P 1'
#
loop_
_entity.id
_entity.type
_entity.pdbx_description
1 polymer ?
#
loop_
_entity_poly.entity_id
_entity_poly.type
_entity_poly.pdbx_seq_one_letter_code
_entity_poly.pdbx_strand_id
1 'polypeptide(L)'
;TPAPGKPTVSSYAPTAGPPGSQVVLSGTGFAAAMTDNVVRFNGGRIAEVTGRTDTALTVKVPAGATTGRITVETPDGETTASGDFTVPLQGNEFETTVRTSPTDASPPTVAISASDKRARVLVDADGGDSLSFHLSGSTFADDLMLRMVSPQDR
;
A
#
# COMPACT_ATOMS: atom_id res chain seq x y z
N THR A 1 4.03 14.30 -37.11
CA THR A 1 3.65 13.70 -35.80
C THR A 1 4.94 13.54 -35.01
N PRO A 2 5.05 13.99 -33.74
CA PRO A 2 6.22 13.69 -32.91
C PRO A 2 6.40 12.16 -32.81
N ALA A 3 7.65 11.69 -32.82
CA ALA A 3 7.95 10.25 -32.70
C ALA A 3 7.50 9.70 -31.35
N PRO A 4 6.97 8.46 -31.27
CA PRO A 4 6.62 7.84 -30.01
C PRO A 4 7.88 7.72 -29.15
N GLY A 5 7.87 8.43 -28.02
CA GLY A 5 8.94 8.39 -27.04
C GLY A 5 8.43 7.70 -25.78
N LYS A 6 9.37 7.11 -25.03
CA LYS A 6 9.14 6.53 -23.71
C LYS A 6 8.15 7.38 -22.90
N PRO A 7 7.13 6.78 -22.25
CA PRO A 7 6.13 7.54 -21.51
C PRO A 7 6.78 8.33 -20.37
N THR A 8 6.16 9.44 -20.00
CA THR A 8 6.53 10.22 -18.81
C THR A 8 5.31 10.40 -17.92
N VAL A 9 5.53 10.44 -16.60
CA VAL A 9 4.52 10.82 -15.62
C VAL A 9 5.11 11.98 -14.83
N SER A 10 4.55 13.17 -15.02
CA SER A 10 5.01 14.40 -14.38
C SER A 10 4.30 14.66 -13.05
N SER A 11 3.04 14.26 -12.94
CA SER A 11 2.25 14.39 -11.71
C SER A 11 1.08 13.40 -11.69
N TYR A 12 0.50 13.23 -10.51
CA TYR A 12 -0.74 12.48 -10.32
C TYR A 12 -1.57 13.10 -9.21
N ALA A 13 -2.89 13.07 -9.37
CA ALA A 13 -3.83 13.63 -8.40
C ALA A 13 -5.09 12.76 -8.30
N PRO A 14 -5.59 12.49 -7.09
CA PRO A 14 -4.95 12.78 -5.79
C PRO A 14 -3.65 11.97 -5.59
N THR A 15 -2.82 12.35 -4.61
CA THR A 15 -1.58 11.61 -4.23
C THR A 15 -1.84 10.48 -3.22
N ALA A 16 -3.08 10.35 -2.76
CA ALA A 16 -3.52 9.32 -1.84
C ALA A 16 -4.96 8.91 -2.13
N GLY A 17 -5.30 7.65 -1.85
CA GLY A 17 -6.67 7.16 -1.94
C GLY A 17 -6.78 5.65 -1.72
N PRO A 18 -7.88 5.17 -1.10
CA PRO A 18 -8.12 3.73 -0.95
C PRO A 18 -8.35 3.06 -2.32
N PRO A 19 -8.31 1.71 -2.39
CA PRO A 19 -8.74 0.97 -3.57
C PRO A 19 -10.11 1.42 -4.10
N GLY A 20 -10.24 1.50 -5.41
CA GLY A 20 -11.42 2.02 -6.11
C GLY A 20 -11.41 3.53 -6.36
N SER A 21 -10.51 4.29 -5.71
CA SER A 21 -10.38 5.73 -5.96
C SER A 21 -9.92 6.00 -7.39
N GLN A 22 -10.44 7.07 -7.99
CA GLN A 22 -9.97 7.56 -9.29
C GLN A 22 -8.70 8.39 -9.11
N VAL A 23 -7.69 8.14 -9.94
CA VAL A 23 -6.43 8.87 -9.98
C VAL A 23 -6.17 9.31 -11.41
N VAL A 24 -5.80 10.58 -11.59
CA VAL A 24 -5.40 11.13 -12.89
C VAL A 24 -3.89 11.26 -12.91
N LEU A 25 -3.23 10.58 -13.84
CA LEU A 25 -1.80 10.69 -14.11
C LEU A 25 -1.61 11.66 -15.27
N SER A 26 -0.84 12.72 -15.06
CA SER A 26 -0.49 13.69 -16.11
C SER A 26 0.92 13.41 -16.62
N GLY A 27 1.12 13.56 -17.93
CA GLY A 27 2.35 13.14 -18.57
C GLY A 27 2.35 13.31 -20.08
N THR A 28 3.21 12.55 -20.76
CA THR A 28 3.30 12.48 -22.23
C THR A 28 3.68 11.07 -22.66
N GLY A 29 3.51 10.76 -23.95
CA GLY A 29 3.91 9.45 -24.50
C GLY A 29 2.98 8.29 -24.11
N PHE A 30 1.74 8.60 -23.69
CA PHE A 30 0.71 7.58 -23.47
C PHE A 30 0.24 7.00 -24.80
N ALA A 31 0.14 5.68 -24.88
CA ALA A 31 -0.27 4.98 -26.10
C ALA A 31 -1.70 5.39 -26.50
N ALA A 32 -1.97 5.41 -27.81
CA ALA A 32 -3.25 5.84 -28.37
C ALA A 32 -4.41 4.95 -27.92
N ALA A 33 -4.19 3.63 -27.86
CA ALA A 33 -5.16 2.67 -27.35
C ALA A 33 -5.06 2.58 -25.82
N MET A 34 -6.20 2.61 -25.12
CA MET A 34 -6.22 2.50 -23.65
C MET A 34 -5.63 1.17 -23.17
N THR A 35 -5.85 0.09 -23.92
CA THR A 35 -5.35 -1.26 -23.62
C THR A 35 -3.83 -1.38 -23.64
N ASP A 36 -3.16 -0.47 -24.35
CA ASP A 36 -1.71 -0.46 -24.49
C ASP A 36 -1.02 0.36 -23.38
N ASN A 37 -1.80 0.94 -22.46
CA ASN A 37 -1.29 1.65 -21.29
C ASN A 37 -1.48 0.77 -20.05
N VAL A 38 -0.42 0.09 -19.61
CA VAL A 38 -0.46 -0.74 -18.40
C VAL A 38 0.01 0.09 -17.22
N VAL A 39 -0.92 0.43 -16.31
CA VAL A 39 -0.60 1.18 -15.09
C VAL A 39 -0.55 0.22 -13.91
N ARG A 40 0.55 0.22 -13.16
CA ARG A 40 0.77 -0.62 -11.97
C ARG A 40 0.96 0.24 -10.73
N PHE A 41 0.23 -0.08 -9.67
CA PHE A 41 0.50 0.42 -8.32
C PHE A 41 1.47 -0.54 -7.61
N ASN A 42 2.07 -0.07 -6.50
CA ASN A 42 2.96 -0.90 -5.70
C ASN A 42 2.30 -2.21 -5.26
N GLY A 43 3.11 -3.26 -5.12
CA GLY A 43 2.63 -4.65 -4.98
C GLY A 43 2.28 -5.32 -6.32
N GLY A 44 2.60 -4.68 -7.46
CA GLY A 44 2.45 -5.24 -8.80
C GLY A 44 0.99 -5.30 -9.29
N ARG A 45 0.09 -4.52 -8.69
CA ARG A 45 -1.34 -4.54 -9.02
C ARG A 45 -1.63 -3.67 -10.24
N ILE A 46 -2.24 -4.25 -11.26
CA ILE A 46 -2.63 -3.55 -12.49
C ILE A 46 -3.91 -2.76 -12.22
N ALA A 47 -3.88 -1.46 -12.53
CA ALA A 47 -5.01 -0.56 -12.43
C ALA A 47 -5.91 -0.63 -13.67
N GLU A 48 -7.21 -0.41 -13.47
CA GLU A 48 -8.16 -0.22 -14.57
C GLU A 48 -7.95 1.18 -15.17
N VAL A 49 -7.61 1.26 -16.45
CA VAL A 49 -7.58 2.54 -17.19
C VAL A 49 -9.00 2.85 -17.68
N THR A 50 -9.56 3.96 -17.21
CA THR A 50 -10.95 4.38 -17.48
C THR A 50 -11.05 5.59 -18.41
N GLY A 51 -9.94 6.27 -18.66
CA GLY A 51 -9.89 7.39 -19.61
C GLY A 51 -8.46 7.68 -20.04
N ARG A 52 -8.32 8.22 -21.25
CA ARG A 52 -7.01 8.56 -21.85
C ARG A 52 -7.13 9.79 -22.72
N THR A 53 -6.16 10.69 -22.61
CA THR A 53 -5.84 11.75 -23.58
C THR A 53 -4.36 11.65 -23.92
N ASP A 54 -3.85 12.51 -24.81
CA ASP A 54 -2.41 12.53 -25.13
C ASP A 54 -1.52 12.93 -23.94
N THR A 55 -2.11 13.59 -22.93
CA THR A 55 -1.39 14.12 -21.77
C THR A 55 -1.90 13.63 -20.41
N ALA A 56 -2.91 12.76 -20.40
CA ALA A 56 -3.47 12.23 -19.16
C ALA A 56 -3.97 10.78 -19.29
N LEU A 57 -3.79 10.01 -18.22
CA LEU A 57 -4.49 8.74 -17.98
C LEU A 57 -5.35 8.86 -16.73
N THR A 58 -6.59 8.40 -16.82
CA THR A 58 -7.48 8.25 -15.66
C THR A 58 -7.56 6.79 -15.31
N VAL A 59 -7.21 6.44 -14.08
CA VAL A 59 -7.17 5.05 -13.61
C VAL A 59 -7.91 4.88 -12.28
N LYS A 60 -8.28 3.64 -11.95
CA LYS A 60 -8.75 3.30 -10.60
C LYS A 60 -7.67 2.57 -9.81
N VAL A 61 -7.49 2.95 -8.54
CA VAL A 61 -6.60 2.25 -7.61
C VAL A 61 -7.06 0.79 -7.48
N PRO A 62 -6.22 -0.19 -7.80
CA PRO A 62 -6.64 -1.60 -7.79
C PRO A 62 -6.77 -2.16 -6.37
N ALA A 63 -7.56 -3.22 -6.23
CA ALA A 63 -7.65 -3.96 -4.97
C ALA A 63 -6.29 -4.56 -4.58
N GLY A 64 -5.92 -4.40 -3.31
CA GLY A 64 -4.64 -4.87 -2.78
C GLY A 64 -3.42 -4.07 -3.24
N ALA A 65 -3.60 -2.87 -3.78
CA ALA A 65 -2.52 -1.89 -3.93
C ALA A 65 -1.97 -1.52 -2.55
N THR A 66 -0.67 -1.29 -2.47
CA THR A 66 -0.01 -0.77 -1.26
C THR A 66 0.61 0.59 -1.53
N THR A 67 0.98 1.32 -0.48
CA THR A 67 1.73 2.57 -0.63
C THR A 67 3.03 2.33 -1.37
N GLY A 68 3.29 3.14 -2.39
CA GLY A 68 4.52 3.11 -3.15
C GLY A 68 4.37 3.75 -4.53
N ARG A 69 5.39 3.59 -5.38
CA ARG A 69 5.43 4.21 -6.69
C ARG A 69 4.42 3.62 -7.67
N ILE A 70 3.98 4.47 -8.60
CA ILE A 70 3.16 4.07 -9.75
C ILE A 70 4.08 3.90 -10.96
N THR A 71 3.90 2.81 -11.68
CA THR A 71 4.58 2.52 -12.95
C THR A 71 3.59 2.58 -14.10
N VAL A 72 4.01 3.13 -15.23
CA VAL A 72 3.25 3.15 -16.49
C VAL A 72 4.11 2.52 -17.59
N GLU A 73 3.58 1.49 -18.23
CA GLU A 73 4.19 0.77 -19.33
C GLU A 73 3.36 0.98 -20.60
N THR A 74 4.03 1.32 -21.69
CA THR A 74 3.48 1.39 -23.05
C THR A 74 4.38 0.58 -24.00
N PRO A 75 3.97 0.32 -25.26
CA PRO A 75 4.83 -0.35 -26.24
C PRO A 75 6.17 0.35 -26.47
N ASP A 76 6.24 1.66 -26.20
CA ASP A 76 7.44 2.49 -26.37
C ASP A 76 8.34 2.52 -25.12
N GLY A 77 7.93 1.87 -24.03
CA GLY A 77 8.74 1.66 -22.83
C GLY A 77 7.99 1.88 -21.51
N GLU A 78 8.74 1.88 -20.42
CA GLU A 78 8.21 1.92 -19.06
C GLU A 78 8.76 3.09 -18.25
N THR A 79 7.90 3.79 -17.52
CA THR A 79 8.28 4.88 -16.62
C THR A 79 7.71 4.67 -15.23
N THR A 80 8.38 5.25 -14.23
CA THR A 80 7.92 5.24 -12.85
C THR A 80 7.75 6.68 -12.39
N ALA A 81 6.59 6.99 -11.82
CA ALA A 81 6.29 8.31 -11.29
C ALA A 81 7.27 8.70 -10.17
N SER A 82 7.52 10.00 -10.03
CA SER A 82 8.28 10.53 -8.89
C SER A 82 7.40 10.55 -7.64
N GLY A 83 7.93 10.02 -6.53
CA GLY A 83 7.21 9.92 -5.26
C GLY A 83 6.28 8.71 -5.15
N ASP A 84 5.75 8.52 -3.95
CA ASP A 84 4.86 7.40 -3.62
C ASP A 84 3.39 7.86 -3.61
N PHE A 85 2.54 7.04 -4.21
CA PHE A 85 1.10 7.13 -4.00
C PHE A 85 0.75 6.47 -2.67
N THR A 86 0.02 7.18 -1.81
CA THR A 86 -0.35 6.67 -0.49
C THR A 86 -1.65 5.91 -0.56
N VAL A 87 -1.61 4.60 -0.30
CA VAL A 87 -2.81 3.80 -0.10
C VAL A 87 -3.07 3.74 1.41
N PRO A 88 -4.11 4.41 1.93
CA PRO A 88 -4.45 4.30 3.34
C PRO A 88 -4.85 2.86 3.61
N LEU A 89 -4.27 2.28 4.67
CA LEU A 89 -4.69 0.99 5.16
C LEU A 89 -6.18 1.07 5.51
N GLN A 90 -6.97 0.11 5.07
CA GLN A 90 -8.39 0.07 5.44
C GLN A 90 -8.51 -0.24 6.93
N GLY A 91 -9.61 0.18 7.57
CA GLY A 91 -9.79 0.19 9.04
C GLY A 91 -9.58 -1.13 9.79
N ASN A 92 -9.32 -2.23 9.06
CA ASN A 92 -9.12 -3.56 9.61
C ASN A 92 -7.79 -4.21 9.16
N GLU A 93 -7.00 -3.53 8.33
CA GLU A 93 -5.71 -4.02 7.85
C GLU A 93 -4.64 -3.84 8.93
N PHE A 94 -3.72 -4.80 9.01
CA PHE A 94 -2.63 -4.73 9.97
C PHE A 94 -1.60 -3.71 9.47
N GLU A 95 -1.52 -2.56 10.13
CA GLU A 95 -0.53 -1.50 9.91
C GLU A 95 0.88 -1.98 10.17
N THR A 96 1.04 -2.84 11.16
CA THR A 96 2.32 -3.46 11.50
C THR A 96 2.11 -4.95 11.69
N THR A 97 2.93 -5.77 11.03
CA THR A 97 3.18 -7.15 11.46
C THR A 97 4.63 -7.27 11.91
N VAL A 98 4.84 -7.53 13.18
CA VAL A 98 6.17 -7.69 13.78
C VAL A 98 6.32 -9.12 14.27
N ARG A 99 7.52 -9.70 14.10
CA ARG A 99 7.90 -10.98 14.69
C ARG A 99 8.85 -10.71 15.83
N THR A 100 8.68 -11.40 16.95
CA THR A 100 9.58 -11.30 18.09
C THR A 100 9.69 -12.65 18.81
N SER A 101 10.79 -12.87 19.50
CA SER A 101 11.02 -13.96 20.43
C SER A 101 11.27 -13.41 21.84
N PRO A 102 10.90 -14.12 22.91
CA PRO A 102 11.32 -13.82 24.29
C PRO A 102 12.85 -13.68 24.45
N THR A 103 13.64 -14.25 23.53
CA THR A 103 15.11 -14.20 23.55
C THR A 103 15.71 -13.12 22.67
N ASP A 104 14.91 -12.22 22.07
CA ASP A 104 15.46 -11.16 21.22
C ASP A 104 16.29 -10.15 22.02
N ALA A 105 17.56 -10.00 21.66
CA ALA A 105 18.45 -9.02 22.29
C ALA A 105 18.07 -7.56 21.98
N SER A 106 17.28 -7.33 20.92
CA SER A 106 16.72 -6.03 20.54
C SER A 106 15.27 -6.24 20.09
N PRO A 107 14.31 -6.20 21.01
CA PRO A 107 12.92 -6.43 20.67
C PRO A 107 12.39 -5.29 19.77
N PRO A 108 11.59 -5.62 18.73
CA PRO A 108 11.05 -4.65 17.78
C PRO A 108 9.96 -3.77 18.39
N THR A 109 9.95 -2.48 18.03
CA THR A 109 8.87 -1.55 18.37
C THR A 109 7.66 -1.74 17.46
N VAL A 110 6.45 -1.74 18.03
CA VAL A 110 5.19 -1.79 17.30
C VAL A 110 4.49 -0.45 17.44
N ALA A 111 4.17 0.19 16.31
CA ALA A 111 3.43 1.44 16.26
C ALA A 111 2.06 1.24 15.60
N ILE A 112 1.05 1.91 16.15
CA ILE A 112 -0.29 2.06 15.58
C ILE A 112 -0.51 3.58 15.46
N SER A 113 -0.47 4.12 14.25
CA SER A 113 -0.41 5.58 14.03
C SER A 113 -1.77 6.23 13.78
N ALA A 114 -2.85 5.45 13.66
CA ALA A 114 -4.22 5.95 13.53
C ALA A 114 -5.24 5.09 14.29
N SER A 115 -6.36 5.70 14.69
CA SER A 115 -7.38 5.10 15.57
C SER A 115 -8.17 3.94 14.96
N ASP A 116 -8.07 3.73 13.65
CA ASP A 116 -8.73 2.66 12.91
C ASP A 116 -7.73 1.60 12.41
N LYS A 117 -6.56 1.48 13.03
CA LYS A 117 -5.51 0.57 12.57
C LYS A 117 -5.25 -0.53 13.57
N ARG A 118 -4.73 -1.65 13.05
CA ARG A 118 -4.42 -2.85 13.86
C ARG A 118 -2.94 -3.14 13.76
N ALA A 119 -2.31 -3.58 14.84
CA ALA A 119 -1.02 -4.23 14.77
C ALA A 119 -1.17 -5.73 15.04
N ARG A 120 -0.29 -6.51 14.44
CA ARG A 120 -0.12 -7.93 14.71
C ARG A 120 1.30 -8.16 15.19
N VAL A 121 1.42 -8.77 16.36
CA VAL A 121 2.70 -9.27 16.87
C VAL A 121 2.63 -10.78 16.81
N LEU A 122 3.55 -11.38 16.06
CA LEU A 122 3.76 -12.81 16.04
C LEU A 122 4.89 -13.09 17.04
N VAL A 123 4.57 -13.82 18.10
CA VAL A 123 5.56 -14.21 19.09
C VAL A 123 5.92 -15.66 18.86
N ASP A 124 7.21 -15.93 18.70
CA ASP A 124 7.75 -17.28 18.71
C ASP A 124 7.97 -17.69 20.17
N ALA A 125 7.09 -18.54 20.71
CA ALA A 125 7.08 -18.94 22.11
C ALA A 125 6.79 -20.44 22.23
N ASP A 126 7.43 -21.08 23.19
CA ASP A 126 7.27 -22.50 23.48
C ASP A 126 6.16 -22.77 24.51
N GLY A 127 5.69 -24.01 24.56
CA GLY A 127 4.67 -24.42 25.53
C GLY A 127 5.13 -24.23 26.97
N GLY A 128 4.45 -23.37 27.72
CA GLY A 128 4.80 -23.02 29.11
C GLY A 128 5.42 -21.62 29.26
N ASP A 129 5.73 -20.95 28.16
CA ASP A 129 6.19 -19.56 28.19
C ASP A 129 5.09 -18.61 28.67
N SER A 130 5.49 -17.65 29.51
CA SER A 130 4.63 -16.56 29.94
C SER A 130 4.85 -15.35 29.04
N LEU A 131 3.78 -14.82 28.47
CA LEU A 131 3.85 -13.62 27.64
C LEU A 131 3.34 -12.41 28.42
N SER A 132 4.24 -11.46 28.70
CA SER A 132 3.91 -10.20 29.38
C SER A 132 4.05 -9.02 28.43
N PHE A 133 3.03 -8.16 28.35
CA PHE A 133 3.07 -6.92 27.59
C PHE A 133 3.12 -5.74 28.57
N HIS A 134 4.04 -4.81 28.34
CA HIS A 134 4.08 -3.53 29.03
C HIS A 134 3.73 -2.42 28.03
N LEU A 135 2.65 -1.69 28.29
CA LEU A 135 2.25 -0.55 27.47
C LEU A 135 2.48 0.73 28.26
N SER A 136 3.24 1.66 27.69
CA SER A 136 3.46 2.99 28.24
C SER A 136 3.14 4.05 27.19
N GLY A 137 2.59 5.20 27.61
CA GLY A 137 2.26 6.31 26.71
C GLY A 137 1.10 6.05 25.72
N SER A 138 0.19 5.13 26.01
CA SER A 138 -0.96 4.81 25.15
C SER A 138 -1.89 6.01 24.94
N THR A 139 -2.36 6.19 23.69
CA THR A 139 -3.35 7.19 23.28
C THR A 139 -4.68 6.59 22.83
N PHE A 140 -4.92 5.29 23.05
CA PHE A 140 -6.21 4.65 22.76
C PHE A 140 -7.33 5.30 23.58
N ALA A 141 -8.43 5.67 22.92
CA ALA A 141 -9.54 6.40 23.54
C ALA A 141 -10.52 5.48 24.31
N ASP A 142 -10.51 4.17 24.03
CA ASP A 142 -11.43 3.16 24.56
C ASP A 142 -10.67 1.95 25.18
N ASP A 143 -11.41 0.91 25.58
CA ASP A 143 -10.88 -0.34 26.13
C ASP A 143 -9.89 -1.05 25.17
N LEU A 144 -8.71 -1.37 25.69
CA LEU A 144 -7.74 -2.21 25.00
C LEU A 144 -8.09 -3.70 25.20
N MET A 145 -8.64 -4.32 24.16
CA MET A 145 -8.91 -5.76 24.14
C MET A 145 -7.74 -6.54 23.53
N LEU A 146 -7.05 -7.35 24.35
CA LEU A 146 -6.10 -8.36 23.87
C LEU A 146 -6.82 -9.71 23.76
N ARG A 147 -6.77 -10.31 22.56
CA ARG A 147 -7.26 -11.67 22.34
C ARG A 147 -6.10 -12.55 21.90
N MET A 148 -5.79 -13.56 22.70
CA MET A 148 -4.92 -14.65 22.27
C MET A 148 -5.72 -15.60 21.37
N VAL A 149 -5.16 -15.98 20.23
CA VAL A 149 -5.81 -16.87 19.27
C VAL A 149 -4.86 -18.03 19.00
N SER A 150 -5.34 -19.26 19.22
CA SER A 150 -4.60 -20.46 18.82
C SER A 150 -4.56 -20.54 17.29
N PRO A 151 -3.43 -20.92 16.67
CA PRO A 151 -3.29 -20.93 15.20
C PRO A 151 -4.30 -21.81 14.44
N GLN A 152 -5.01 -22.70 15.13
CA GLN A 152 -5.87 -23.74 14.57
C GLN A 152 -7.35 -23.31 14.43
N ASP A 153 -7.78 -22.22 15.07
CA ASP A 153 -9.18 -21.72 15.03
C ASP A 153 -9.35 -20.59 14.00
N ARG A 154 -9.29 -20.92 12.70
CA ARG A 154 -9.44 -19.96 11.59
C ARG A 154 -10.68 -20.22 10.75
#